data_AF-A0AA47MKK8-F1
#
_entry.id   AF-A0AA47MKK8-F1
#
_cell.length_a   1.000
_cell.length_b   1.000
_cell.length_c   1.000
_cell.angle_alpha   90.00
_cell.angle_beta   90.00
_cell.angle_gamma   90.00
#
_symmetry.space_group_name_H-M   'P 1'
#
loop_
_entity.id
_entity.type
_entity.pdbx_description
1 polymer ?
#
loop_
_entity_poly.entity_id
_entity_poly.type
_entity_poly.pdbx_seq_one_letter_code
_entity_poly.pdbx_strand_id
1 'polypeptide(L)'
;MDLEGCFGTIRAGPLGQKLPRARYVTTGATQMLEKRKENAAAGEQLHAQIEVVEQKRTGLRQRRDEVHVKEEKLKESLVNFAKFLKENDAKCSRSTKKAEKERQIVLQKETEMERLNRDCGALDRRRQKLQRLVQRNALYWHFLEQVLQTAKFEEVRELVGRFETLLVTKTQLCERESQAQEHLDRHRETLQRDQDRQDCLLMHNNNLLSQLQTKLDHIRAEALGWESKWTHIQNTAAKETLLLGQIKTVTLNLFHMTGGEVGEEHGVEIDDTETQLDRIQIFIQKQTNVVNEINPSDNLLN
;
A
#
# COMPACT_ATOMS: atom_id res chain seq x y z
N MET A 1 21.36 -63.80 -84.28
CA MET A 1 21.86 -64.03 -85.65
C MET A 1 21.88 -65.52 -85.85
N ASP A 2 20.74 -66.04 -86.28
CA ASP A 2 20.64 -67.37 -86.88
C ASP A 2 21.27 -67.27 -88.27
N LEU A 3 22.26 -68.12 -88.54
CA LEU A 3 22.66 -68.53 -89.89
C LEU A 3 23.40 -69.87 -89.71
N GLU A 4 22.60 -70.92 -89.58
CA GLU A 4 23.00 -72.31 -89.79
C GLU A 4 23.40 -72.48 -91.27
N GLY A 5 24.65 -72.86 -91.50
CA GLY A 5 25.14 -73.36 -92.78
C GLY A 5 25.93 -74.64 -92.52
N CYS A 6 25.23 -75.78 -92.52
CA CYS A 6 25.81 -77.11 -92.39
C CYS A 6 25.35 -78.03 -93.53
N PHE A 7 26.28 -78.87 -93.97
CA PHE A 7 26.17 -80.02 -94.88
C PHE A 7 26.32 -79.78 -96.39
N GLY A 8 27.59 -79.61 -96.79
CA GLY A 8 28.08 -80.08 -98.08
C GLY A 8 28.57 -81.53 -97.97
N THR A 9 27.87 -82.45 -98.64
CA THR A 9 28.24 -83.86 -98.78
C THR A 9 29.07 -84.05 -100.04
N ILE A 10 30.26 -84.65 -99.92
CA ILE A 10 31.18 -84.97 -101.02
C ILE A 10 30.92 -86.39 -101.53
N ARG A 11 30.59 -86.54 -102.83
CA ARG A 11 30.93 -87.67 -103.74
C ARG A 11 30.27 -87.39 -105.09
N ALA A 12 30.85 -87.59 -106.28
CA ALA A 12 32.11 -88.16 -106.72
C ALA A 12 32.37 -87.61 -108.14
N GLY A 13 33.63 -87.35 -108.49
CA GLY A 13 34.08 -87.03 -109.85
C GLY A 13 34.62 -88.27 -110.59
N PRO A 14 34.73 -88.21 -111.94
CA PRO A 14 34.69 -89.36 -112.85
C PRO A 14 36.07 -89.92 -113.23
N LEU A 15 36.11 -91.03 -113.99
CA LEU A 15 36.87 -91.21 -115.25
C LEU A 15 36.87 -92.66 -115.77
N GLY A 16 36.63 -92.81 -117.08
CA GLY A 16 37.55 -93.54 -117.98
C GLY A 16 37.45 -95.06 -118.16
N GLN A 17 36.80 -95.46 -119.27
CA GLN A 17 36.92 -96.70 -120.05
C GLN A 17 38.36 -97.27 -120.28
N LYS A 18 38.60 -98.59 -120.16
CA LYS A 18 38.59 -99.67 -121.21
C LYS A 18 39.37 -100.95 -120.77
N LEU A 19 38.88 -102.12 -121.24
CA LEU A 19 39.32 -103.54 -121.13
C LEU A 19 40.82 -103.83 -121.49
N PRO A 20 41.46 -105.00 -121.18
CA PRO A 20 40.97 -106.35 -121.57
C PRO A 20 41.37 -107.63 -120.75
N ARG A 21 40.63 -108.72 -121.05
CA ARG A 21 40.96 -110.17 -121.07
C ARG A 21 41.40 -110.92 -119.80
N ALA A 22 41.06 -112.22 -119.80
CA ALA A 22 40.86 -113.08 -118.64
C ALA A 22 41.92 -114.17 -118.41
N ARG A 23 41.90 -114.65 -117.15
CA ARG A 23 42.41 -115.91 -116.54
C ARG A 23 43.92 -116.00 -116.29
N TYR A 24 44.31 -116.17 -115.02
CA TYR A 24 44.93 -117.38 -114.44
C TYR A 24 44.93 -117.31 -112.88
N VAL A 25 45.12 -118.47 -112.26
CA VAL A 25 44.86 -118.93 -110.88
C VAL A 25 45.74 -118.28 -109.79
N THR A 26 45.20 -118.16 -108.57
CA THR A 26 45.79 -117.60 -107.32
C THR A 26 46.57 -118.64 -106.48
N THR A 27 47.57 -118.20 -105.67
CA THR A 27 48.45 -119.07 -104.82
C THR A 27 48.70 -118.47 -103.43
N GLY A 28 48.80 -119.31 -102.37
CA GLY A 28 48.71 -118.98 -100.93
C GLY A 28 49.64 -117.91 -100.31
N ALA A 29 50.58 -117.32 -101.06
CA ALA A 29 51.33 -116.14 -100.63
C ALA A 29 50.44 -114.87 -100.60
N THR A 30 49.35 -114.83 -101.38
CA THR A 30 48.43 -113.68 -101.44
C THR A 30 47.47 -113.58 -100.25
N GLN A 31 47.09 -114.69 -99.60
CA GLN A 31 46.20 -114.67 -98.42
C GLN A 31 46.90 -114.16 -97.14
N MET A 32 48.18 -114.50 -96.93
CA MET A 32 48.99 -113.92 -95.84
C MET A 32 49.28 -112.43 -96.09
N LEU A 33 49.40 -112.03 -97.36
CA LEU A 33 49.52 -110.63 -97.77
C LEU A 33 48.21 -109.86 -97.55
N GLU A 34 47.05 -110.46 -97.82
CA GLU A 34 45.74 -109.89 -97.51
C GLU A 34 45.51 -109.79 -96.00
N LYS A 35 45.81 -110.82 -95.19
CA LYS A 35 45.72 -110.73 -93.72
C LYS A 35 46.69 -109.73 -93.11
N ARG A 36 47.91 -109.58 -93.67
CA ARG A 36 48.84 -108.50 -93.27
C ARG A 36 48.34 -107.12 -93.69
N LYS A 37 47.72 -107.00 -94.86
CA LYS A 37 47.07 -105.75 -95.31
C LYS A 37 45.83 -105.41 -94.47
N GLU A 38 45.03 -106.40 -94.07
CA GLU A 38 43.90 -106.22 -93.13
C GLU A 38 44.37 -105.82 -91.74
N ASN A 39 45.42 -106.46 -91.19
CA ASN A 39 45.96 -106.08 -89.88
C ASN A 39 46.67 -104.71 -89.91
N ALA A 40 47.32 -104.37 -91.01
CA ALA A 40 47.88 -103.03 -91.23
C ALA A 40 46.76 -101.98 -91.37
N ALA A 41 45.70 -102.27 -92.12
CA ALA A 41 44.55 -101.37 -92.26
C ALA A 41 43.74 -101.24 -90.96
N ALA A 42 43.57 -102.32 -90.19
CA ALA A 42 42.95 -102.29 -88.87
C ALA A 42 43.84 -101.57 -87.85
N GLY A 43 45.17 -101.73 -87.94
CA GLY A 43 46.15 -100.97 -87.16
C GLY A 43 46.13 -99.48 -87.48
N GLU A 44 46.06 -99.12 -88.76
CA GLU A 44 45.87 -97.73 -89.24
C GLU A 44 44.53 -97.16 -88.77
N GLN A 45 43.44 -97.94 -88.80
CA GLN A 45 42.14 -97.51 -88.26
C GLN A 45 42.15 -97.34 -86.74
N LEU A 46 42.81 -98.24 -85.99
CA LEU A 46 42.95 -98.11 -84.55
C LEU A 46 43.82 -96.90 -84.18
N HIS A 47 44.90 -96.67 -84.93
CA HIS A 47 45.78 -95.52 -84.75
C HIS A 47 45.03 -94.22 -85.08
N ALA A 48 44.23 -94.19 -86.14
CA ALA A 48 43.35 -93.07 -86.46
C ALA A 48 42.30 -92.84 -85.34
N GLN A 49 41.73 -93.89 -84.75
CA GLN A 49 40.81 -93.74 -83.61
C GLN A 49 41.51 -93.25 -82.33
N ILE A 50 42.71 -93.74 -82.04
CA ILE A 50 43.53 -93.29 -80.91
C ILE A 50 43.91 -91.82 -81.10
N GLU A 51 44.32 -91.42 -82.31
CA GLU A 51 44.59 -90.01 -82.64
C GLU A 51 43.34 -89.14 -82.50
N VAL A 52 42.17 -89.60 -82.97
CA VAL A 52 40.91 -88.86 -82.81
C VAL A 52 40.52 -88.74 -81.33
N VAL A 53 40.73 -89.78 -80.51
CA VAL A 53 40.46 -89.74 -79.06
C VAL A 53 41.46 -88.84 -78.33
N GLU A 54 42.74 -88.87 -78.68
CA GLU A 54 43.75 -87.97 -78.11
C GLU A 54 43.54 -86.51 -78.55
N GLN A 55 43.14 -86.25 -79.80
CA GLN A 55 42.72 -84.92 -80.26
C GLN A 55 41.49 -84.41 -79.49
N LYS A 56 40.48 -85.27 -79.26
CA LYS A 56 39.31 -84.92 -78.42
C LYS A 56 39.72 -84.69 -76.96
N ARG A 57 40.62 -85.51 -76.42
CA ARG A 57 41.08 -85.41 -75.03
C ARG A 57 41.90 -84.15 -74.80
N THR A 58 42.75 -83.77 -75.75
CA THR A 58 43.51 -82.52 -75.73
C THR A 58 42.61 -81.30 -75.90
N GLY A 59 41.63 -81.34 -76.82
CA GLY A 59 40.63 -80.28 -76.96
C GLY A 59 39.75 -80.10 -75.72
N LEU A 60 39.35 -81.20 -75.05
CA LEU A 60 38.62 -81.14 -73.79
C LEU A 60 39.48 -80.60 -72.64
N ARG A 61 40.77 -80.95 -72.58
CA ARG A 61 41.71 -80.36 -71.60
C ARG A 61 41.88 -78.86 -71.83
N GLN A 62 42.11 -78.43 -73.06
CA GLN A 62 42.19 -77.01 -73.41
C GLN A 62 40.93 -76.26 -73.00
N ARG A 63 39.74 -76.81 -73.30
CA ARG A 63 38.46 -76.17 -72.93
C ARG A 63 38.23 -76.14 -71.43
N ARG A 64 38.63 -77.19 -70.69
CA ARG A 64 38.60 -77.20 -69.23
C ARG A 64 39.53 -76.14 -68.64
N ASP A 65 40.75 -76.03 -69.16
CA ASP A 65 41.75 -75.08 -68.68
C ASP A 65 41.30 -73.63 -69.03
N GLU A 66 40.69 -73.40 -70.20
CA GLU A 66 40.04 -72.13 -70.56
C GLU A 66 38.89 -71.76 -69.61
N VAL A 67 38.03 -72.73 -69.26
CA VAL A 67 36.93 -72.52 -68.29
C VAL A 67 37.50 -72.17 -66.93
N HIS A 68 38.55 -72.88 -66.48
CA HIS A 68 39.21 -72.59 -65.22
C HIS A 68 39.80 -71.17 -65.20
N VAL A 69 40.48 -70.74 -66.27
CA VAL A 69 40.98 -69.36 -66.39
C VAL A 69 39.85 -68.33 -66.37
N LYS A 70 38.72 -68.60 -67.02
CA LYS A 70 37.54 -67.72 -66.98
C LYS A 70 36.92 -67.66 -65.59
N GLU A 71 36.86 -68.79 -64.88
CA GLU A 71 36.35 -68.87 -63.52
C GLU A 71 37.24 -68.06 -62.55
N GLU A 72 38.57 -68.21 -62.63
CA GLU A 72 39.50 -67.44 -61.80
C GLU A 72 39.41 -65.93 -62.08
N LYS A 73 39.32 -65.53 -63.35
CA LYS A 73 39.06 -64.13 -63.71
C LYS A 73 37.74 -63.62 -63.14
N LEU A 74 36.69 -64.45 -63.15
CA LEU A 74 35.40 -64.08 -62.58
C LEU A 74 35.50 -63.92 -61.06
N LYS A 75 36.16 -64.84 -60.35
CA LYS A 75 36.43 -64.74 -58.91
C LYS A 75 37.20 -63.47 -58.56
N GLU A 76 38.27 -63.15 -59.30
CA GLU A 76 39.02 -61.91 -59.12
C GLU A 76 38.13 -60.67 -59.34
N SER A 77 37.31 -60.67 -60.41
CA SER A 77 36.37 -59.58 -60.66
C SER A 77 35.35 -59.42 -59.52
N LEU A 78 34.82 -60.52 -58.97
CA LEU A 78 33.87 -60.50 -57.86
C LEU A 78 34.51 -59.93 -56.59
N VAL A 79 35.76 -60.30 -56.30
CA VAL A 79 36.53 -59.73 -55.17
C VAL A 79 36.74 -58.23 -55.38
N ASN A 80 37.08 -57.80 -56.59
CA ASN A 80 37.27 -56.38 -56.91
C ASN A 80 35.95 -55.59 -56.83
N PHE A 81 34.83 -56.16 -57.31
CA PHE A 81 33.50 -55.56 -57.16
C PHE A 81 33.08 -55.47 -55.70
N ALA A 82 33.31 -56.50 -54.89
CA ALA A 82 33.02 -56.47 -53.46
C ALA A 82 33.83 -55.38 -52.73
N LYS A 83 35.12 -55.21 -53.08
CA LYS A 83 35.95 -54.10 -52.57
C LYS A 83 35.41 -52.74 -52.99
N PHE A 84 35.06 -52.58 -54.27
CA PHE A 84 34.47 -51.35 -54.79
C PHE A 84 33.16 -50.98 -54.10
N LEU A 85 32.25 -51.95 -53.90
CA LEU A 85 31.00 -51.73 -53.16
C LEU A 85 31.27 -51.30 -51.72
N LYS A 86 32.18 -51.97 -51.01
CA LYS A 86 32.55 -51.60 -49.64
C LYS A 86 33.16 -50.19 -49.55
N GLU A 87 34.00 -49.81 -50.50
CA GLU A 87 34.59 -48.46 -50.58
C GLU A 87 33.54 -47.39 -50.93
N ASN A 88 32.61 -47.71 -51.84
CA ASN A 88 31.51 -46.83 -52.19
C ASN A 88 30.56 -46.62 -51.00
N ASP A 89 30.17 -47.69 -50.32
CA ASP A 89 29.37 -47.64 -49.09
C ASP A 89 30.08 -46.84 -48.00
N ALA A 90 31.39 -47.02 -47.83
CA ALA A 90 32.18 -46.24 -46.90
C ALA A 90 32.21 -44.74 -47.29
N LYS A 91 32.31 -44.42 -48.58
CA LYS A 91 32.27 -43.04 -49.09
C LYS A 91 30.90 -42.41 -48.88
N CYS A 92 29.82 -43.12 -49.22
CA CYS A 92 28.44 -42.74 -48.97
C CYS A 92 28.19 -42.51 -47.47
N SER A 93 28.60 -43.44 -46.61
CA SER A 93 28.47 -43.31 -45.15
C SER A 93 29.25 -42.12 -44.57
N ARG A 94 30.46 -41.84 -45.07
CA ARG A 94 31.23 -40.65 -44.66
C ARG A 94 30.56 -39.36 -45.11
N SER A 95 30.05 -39.33 -46.34
CA SER A 95 29.35 -38.17 -46.90
C SER A 95 28.05 -37.88 -46.14
N THR A 96 27.24 -38.92 -45.85
CA THR A 96 25.99 -38.77 -45.09
C THR A 96 26.27 -38.31 -43.66
N LYS A 97 27.27 -38.87 -42.97
CA LYS A 97 27.68 -38.41 -41.64
C LYS A 97 28.17 -36.97 -41.63
N LYS A 98 28.92 -36.53 -42.67
CA LYS A 98 29.37 -35.14 -42.78
C LYS A 98 28.18 -34.20 -43.00
N ALA A 99 27.28 -34.54 -43.92
CA ALA A 99 26.07 -33.76 -44.17
C ALA A 99 25.18 -33.67 -42.93
N GLU A 100 25.05 -34.75 -42.16
CA GLU A 100 24.27 -34.75 -40.92
C GLU A 100 24.89 -33.86 -39.84
N LYS A 101 26.21 -33.93 -39.64
CA LYS A 101 26.91 -33.03 -38.71
C LYS A 101 26.75 -31.56 -39.11
N GLU A 102 26.85 -31.26 -40.40
CA GLU A 102 26.68 -29.91 -40.92
C GLU A 102 25.25 -29.40 -40.70
N ARG A 103 24.23 -30.23 -40.97
CA ARG A 103 22.83 -29.93 -40.65
C ARG A 103 22.60 -29.65 -39.17
N GLN A 104 23.21 -30.45 -38.28
CA GLN A 104 23.10 -30.23 -36.84
C GLN A 104 23.75 -28.91 -36.40
N ILE A 105 24.92 -28.57 -36.96
CA ILE A 105 25.58 -27.29 -36.68
C ILE A 105 24.71 -26.12 -37.18
N VAL A 106 24.14 -26.22 -38.38
CA VAL A 106 23.24 -25.19 -38.93
C VAL A 106 22.03 -25.01 -38.01
N LEU A 107 21.36 -26.09 -37.61
CA LEU A 107 20.21 -26.03 -36.72
C LEU A 107 20.55 -25.39 -35.37
N GLN A 108 21.69 -25.76 -34.76
CA GLN A 108 22.16 -25.13 -33.52
C GLN A 108 22.37 -23.63 -33.72
N LYS A 109 22.99 -23.23 -34.82
CA LYS A 109 23.25 -21.81 -35.12
C LYS A 109 21.98 -21.03 -35.43
N GLU A 110 21.00 -21.63 -36.10
CA GLU A 110 19.68 -21.02 -36.32
C GLU A 110 18.95 -20.78 -35.00
N THR A 111 18.91 -21.77 -34.09
CA THR A 111 18.28 -21.59 -32.78
C THR A 111 18.99 -20.52 -31.93
N GLU A 112 20.31 -20.44 -31.99
CA GLU A 112 21.10 -19.40 -31.34
C GLU A 112 20.81 -18.02 -31.94
N MET A 113 20.72 -17.92 -33.27
CA MET A 113 20.38 -16.70 -33.99
C MET A 113 18.98 -16.20 -33.64
N GLU A 114 18.00 -17.10 -33.56
CA GLU A 114 16.64 -16.76 -33.12
C GLU A 114 16.59 -16.26 -31.67
N ARG A 115 17.34 -16.90 -30.77
CA ARG A 115 17.44 -16.46 -29.37
C ARG A 115 18.04 -15.06 -29.30
N LEU A 116 19.17 -14.84 -29.96
CA LEU A 116 19.84 -13.53 -29.99
C LEU A 116 18.96 -12.45 -30.61
N ASN A 117 18.23 -12.75 -31.69
CA ASN A 117 17.27 -11.81 -32.28
C ASN A 117 16.14 -11.43 -31.31
N ARG A 118 15.63 -12.40 -30.53
CA ARG A 118 14.63 -12.12 -29.49
C ARG A 118 15.20 -11.21 -28.41
N ASP A 119 16.42 -11.46 -27.95
CA ASP A 119 17.09 -10.67 -26.92
C ASP A 119 17.38 -9.24 -27.41
N CYS A 120 17.90 -9.09 -28.63
CA CYS A 120 18.10 -7.79 -29.29
C CYS A 120 16.78 -7.02 -29.38
N GLY A 121 15.69 -7.67 -29.81
CA GLY A 121 14.37 -7.06 -29.87
C GLY A 121 13.81 -6.63 -28.50
N ALA A 122 14.10 -7.38 -27.43
CA ALA A 122 13.70 -7.01 -26.08
C ALA A 122 14.52 -5.81 -25.55
N LEU A 123 15.83 -5.82 -25.77
CA LEU A 123 16.73 -4.73 -25.40
C LEU A 123 16.38 -3.43 -26.13
N ASP A 124 16.04 -3.50 -27.42
CA ASP A 124 15.63 -2.33 -28.19
C ASP A 124 14.32 -1.72 -27.67
N ARG A 125 13.33 -2.56 -27.31
CA ARG A 125 12.10 -2.07 -26.67
C ARG A 125 12.39 -1.37 -25.35
N ARG A 126 13.30 -1.92 -24.53
CA ARG A 126 13.72 -1.30 -23.26
C ARG A 126 14.43 0.03 -23.51
N ARG A 127 15.35 0.09 -24.47
CA ARG A 127 16.05 1.31 -24.87
C ARG A 127 15.06 2.38 -25.33
N GLN A 128 14.12 2.04 -26.20
CA GLN A 128 13.09 2.97 -26.68
C GLN A 128 12.18 3.48 -25.54
N LYS A 129 11.84 2.63 -24.56
CA LYS A 129 11.07 3.05 -23.39
C LYS A 129 11.84 4.06 -22.54
N LEU A 130 13.13 3.78 -22.26
CA LEU A 130 13.99 4.69 -21.51
C LEU A 130 14.22 6.01 -22.26
N GLN A 131 14.44 5.96 -23.56
CA GLN A 131 14.61 7.14 -24.40
C GLN A 131 13.37 8.04 -24.37
N ARG A 132 12.17 7.47 -24.46
CA ARG A 132 10.91 8.22 -24.31
C ARG A 132 10.79 8.87 -22.93
N LEU A 133 11.21 8.19 -21.87
CA LEU A 133 11.20 8.77 -20.51
C LEU A 133 12.19 9.93 -20.39
N VAL A 134 13.39 9.80 -20.94
CA VAL A 134 14.39 10.88 -20.97
C VAL A 134 13.86 12.07 -21.76
N GLN A 135 13.30 11.85 -22.95
CA GLN A 135 12.72 12.92 -23.77
C GLN A 135 11.57 13.64 -23.06
N ARG A 136 10.67 12.90 -22.42
CA ARG A 136 9.58 13.49 -21.62
C ARG A 136 10.13 14.33 -20.47
N ASN A 137 11.16 13.84 -19.79
CA ASN A 137 11.75 14.51 -18.64
C ASN A 137 12.70 15.66 -19.03
N ALA A 138 13.11 15.76 -20.30
CA ALA A 138 13.99 16.83 -20.79
C ALA A 138 13.35 18.23 -20.62
N LEU A 139 12.01 18.31 -20.64
CA LEU A 139 11.29 19.55 -20.36
C LEU A 139 11.62 20.10 -18.95
N TYR A 140 11.71 19.22 -17.95
CA TYR A 140 12.05 19.63 -16.59
C TYR A 140 13.51 20.08 -16.49
N TRP A 141 14.42 19.42 -17.20
CA TRP A 141 15.81 19.85 -17.27
C TRP A 141 15.95 21.24 -17.91
N HIS A 142 15.28 21.47 -19.05
CA HIS A 142 15.32 22.77 -19.70
C HIS A 142 14.69 23.88 -18.85
N PHE A 143 13.58 23.58 -18.16
CA PHE A 143 13.01 24.50 -17.18
C PHE A 143 14.03 24.83 -16.06
N LEU A 144 14.71 23.82 -15.49
CA LEU A 144 15.70 24.03 -14.45
C LEU A 144 16.91 24.83 -14.95
N GLU A 145 17.34 24.64 -16.20
CA GLU A 145 18.37 25.49 -16.84
C GLU A 145 17.92 26.95 -16.96
N GLN A 146 16.66 27.20 -17.37
CA GLN A 146 16.12 28.57 -17.42
C GLN A 146 16.05 29.23 -16.04
N VAL A 147 15.63 28.47 -15.03
CA VAL A 147 15.64 28.95 -13.63
C VAL A 147 17.07 29.22 -13.18
N LEU A 148 18.04 28.36 -13.54
CA LEU A 148 19.45 28.56 -13.24
C LEU A 148 19.99 29.84 -13.88
N GLN A 149 19.60 30.17 -15.11
CA GLN A 149 19.99 31.43 -15.77
C GLN A 149 19.46 32.68 -15.06
N THR A 150 18.32 32.56 -14.38
CA THR A 150 17.70 33.66 -13.65
C THR A 150 18.21 33.76 -12.22
N ALA A 151 18.60 32.62 -11.64
CA ALA A 151 19.04 32.51 -10.25
C ALA A 151 20.58 32.57 -10.14
N LYS A 152 21.11 32.98 -8.98
CA LYS A 152 22.55 33.09 -8.74
C LYS A 152 23.18 31.74 -8.32
N PHE A 153 22.87 30.66 -9.03
CA PHE A 153 23.43 29.33 -8.75
C PHE A 153 24.26 28.84 -9.94
N GLU A 154 25.33 28.10 -9.67
CA GLU A 154 26.21 27.59 -10.73
C GLU A 154 25.73 26.24 -11.28
N GLU A 155 25.09 25.41 -10.44
CA GLU A 155 24.59 24.10 -10.83
C GLU A 155 23.12 23.86 -10.46
N VAL A 156 22.40 23.12 -11.31
CA VAL A 156 21.02 22.68 -11.03
C VAL A 156 20.94 21.84 -9.75
N ARG A 157 21.97 21.05 -9.43
CA ARG A 157 22.01 20.25 -8.20
C ARG A 157 22.04 21.13 -6.95
N GLU A 158 22.81 22.21 -6.99
CA GLU A 158 22.89 23.18 -5.90
C GLU A 158 21.54 23.87 -5.68
N LEU A 159 20.89 24.29 -6.77
CA LEU A 159 19.54 24.86 -6.75
C LEU A 159 18.54 23.90 -6.09
N VAL A 160 18.52 22.63 -6.52
CA VAL A 160 17.63 21.61 -5.95
C VAL A 160 17.92 21.37 -4.46
N GLY A 161 19.20 21.24 -4.07
CA GLY A 161 19.57 21.07 -2.67
C GLY A 161 19.17 22.25 -1.78
N ARG A 162 19.28 23.48 -2.31
CA ARG A 162 18.79 24.68 -1.61
C ARG A 162 17.27 24.67 -1.46
N PHE A 163 16.53 24.28 -2.49
CA PHE A 163 15.08 24.13 -2.43
C PHE A 163 14.64 23.05 -1.44
N GLU A 164 15.30 21.89 -1.43
CA GLU A 164 15.04 20.82 -0.47
C GLU A 164 15.27 21.31 0.97
N THR A 165 16.38 22.00 1.21
CA THR A 165 16.68 22.61 2.51
C THR A 165 15.60 23.63 2.90
N LEU A 166 15.19 24.50 1.97
CA LEU A 166 14.14 25.48 2.22
C LEU A 166 12.79 24.83 2.52
N LEU A 167 12.46 23.72 1.85
CA LEU A 167 11.25 22.96 2.09
C LEU A 167 11.26 22.37 3.51
N VAL A 168 12.37 21.75 3.92
CA VAL A 168 12.55 21.23 5.28
C VAL A 168 12.49 22.35 6.33
N THR A 169 13.14 23.50 6.08
CA THR A 169 13.05 24.64 6.99
C THR A 169 11.62 25.17 7.07
N LYS A 170 10.90 25.24 5.95
CA LYS A 170 9.49 25.66 5.92
C LYS A 170 8.63 24.72 6.78
N THR A 171 8.76 23.41 6.62
CA THR A 171 7.98 22.46 7.42
C THR A 171 8.29 22.60 8.91
N GLN A 172 9.57 22.72 9.28
CA GLN A 172 9.96 22.96 10.68
C GLN A 172 9.43 24.28 11.24
N LEU A 173 9.42 25.35 10.44
CA LEU A 173 8.85 26.63 10.86
C LEU A 173 7.34 26.54 11.07
N CYS A 174 6.61 25.88 10.17
CA CYS A 174 5.18 25.66 10.32
C CYS A 174 4.85 24.83 11.57
N GLU A 175 5.63 23.79 11.86
CA GLU A 175 5.47 22.99 13.09
C GLU A 175 5.69 23.84 14.34
N ARG A 176 6.75 24.66 14.36
CA ARG A 176 7.05 25.55 15.50
C ARG A 176 5.99 26.63 15.67
N GLU A 177 5.48 27.18 14.58
CA GLU A 177 4.36 28.15 14.60
C GLU A 177 3.11 27.50 15.18
N SER A 178 2.75 26.29 14.73
CA SER A 178 1.62 25.53 15.28
C SER A 178 1.78 25.28 16.78
N GLN A 179 2.96 24.86 17.22
CA GLN A 179 3.26 24.65 18.65
C GLN A 179 3.13 25.95 19.44
N ALA A 180 3.70 27.05 18.95
CA ALA A 180 3.59 28.36 19.59
C ALA A 180 2.13 28.82 19.70
N GLN A 181 1.34 28.60 18.64
CA GLN A 181 -0.09 28.91 18.64
C GLN A 181 -0.85 28.09 19.68
N GLU A 182 -0.60 26.77 19.78
CA GLU A 182 -1.18 25.93 20.83
C GLU A 182 -0.81 26.42 22.24
N HIS A 183 0.44 26.85 22.45
CA HIS A 183 0.86 27.41 23.73
C HIS A 183 0.12 28.72 24.05
N LEU A 184 -0.04 29.62 23.08
CA LEU A 184 -0.80 30.86 23.25
C LEU A 184 -2.27 30.56 23.58
N ASP A 185 -2.87 29.60 22.89
CA ASP A 185 -4.27 29.24 23.13
C ASP A 185 -4.46 28.58 24.50
N ARG A 186 -3.55 27.71 24.95
CA ARG A 186 -3.55 27.19 26.33
C ARG A 186 -3.44 28.29 27.38
N HIS A 187 -2.58 29.28 27.16
CA HIS A 187 -2.45 30.43 28.06
C HIS A 187 -3.71 31.30 28.08
N ARG A 188 -4.30 31.56 26.90
CA ARG A 188 -5.58 32.29 26.79
C ARG A 188 -6.70 31.58 27.52
N GLU A 189 -6.83 30.26 27.34
CA GLU A 189 -7.84 29.48 28.05
C GLU A 189 -7.62 29.51 29.58
N THR A 190 -6.37 29.44 30.03
CA THR A 190 -6.06 29.51 31.48
C THR A 190 -6.43 30.88 32.03
N LEU A 191 -6.06 31.96 31.34
CA LEU A 191 -6.43 33.32 31.71
C LEU A 191 -7.95 33.51 31.75
N GLN A 192 -8.68 32.99 30.76
CA GLN A 192 -10.14 33.05 30.72
C GLN A 192 -10.75 32.33 31.94
N ARG A 193 -10.27 31.12 32.26
CA ARG A 193 -10.74 30.38 33.44
C ARG A 193 -10.51 31.14 34.74
N ASP A 194 -9.36 31.79 34.88
CA ASP A 194 -9.04 32.59 36.06
C ASP A 194 -9.92 33.85 36.14
N GLN A 195 -10.19 34.50 35.01
CA GLN A 195 -11.13 35.63 34.93
C GLN A 195 -12.55 35.21 35.30
N ASP A 196 -13.07 34.14 34.71
CA ASP A 196 -14.41 33.61 35.02
C ASP A 196 -14.53 33.27 36.51
N ARG A 197 -13.47 32.71 37.10
CA ARG A 197 -13.40 32.41 38.54
C ARG A 197 -13.43 33.69 39.39
N GLN A 198 -12.67 34.72 39.01
CA GLN A 198 -12.68 36.00 39.69
C GLN A 198 -14.04 36.69 39.60
N ASP A 199 -14.68 36.67 38.43
CA ASP A 199 -16.01 37.24 38.22
C ASP A 199 -17.06 36.51 39.08
N CYS A 200 -16.99 35.19 39.16
CA CYS A 200 -17.84 34.40 40.05
C CYS A 200 -17.65 34.79 41.53
N LEU A 201 -16.40 34.99 41.98
CA LEU A 201 -16.10 35.44 43.35
C LEU A 201 -16.60 36.86 43.61
N LEU A 202 -16.42 37.77 42.66
CA LEU A 202 -16.93 39.15 42.74
C LEU A 202 -18.45 39.17 42.83
N MET A 203 -19.14 38.39 41.99
CA MET A 203 -20.60 38.24 42.05
C MET A 203 -21.05 37.68 43.39
N HIS A 204 -20.38 36.65 43.91
CA HIS A 204 -20.69 36.07 45.22
C HIS A 204 -20.53 37.09 46.35
N ASN A 205 -19.41 37.82 46.37
CA ASN A 205 -19.14 38.85 47.38
C ASN A 205 -20.12 40.02 47.27
N ASN A 206 -20.48 40.44 46.06
CA ASN A 206 -21.45 41.51 45.84
C ASN A 206 -22.85 41.10 46.35
N ASN A 207 -23.25 39.85 46.09
CA ASN A 207 -24.49 39.31 46.61
C ASN A 207 -24.49 39.29 48.15
N LEU A 208 -23.41 38.81 48.78
CA LEU A 208 -23.27 38.82 50.23
C LEU A 208 -23.31 40.25 50.81
N LEU A 209 -22.62 41.19 50.16
CA LEU A 209 -22.62 42.60 50.56
C LEU A 209 -24.04 43.18 50.51
N SER A 210 -24.79 42.90 49.43
CA SER A 210 -26.18 43.32 49.30
C SER A 210 -27.06 42.74 50.42
N GLN A 211 -26.92 41.45 50.74
CA GLN A 211 -27.65 40.82 51.85
C GLN A 211 -27.33 41.47 53.21
N LEU A 212 -26.04 41.74 53.47
CA LEU A 212 -25.61 42.39 54.71
C LEU A 212 -26.12 43.83 54.79
N GLN A 213 -26.12 44.56 53.68
CA GLN A 213 -26.65 45.92 53.61
C GLN A 213 -28.16 45.93 53.88
N THR A 214 -28.93 45.01 53.29
CA THR A 214 -30.37 44.89 53.58
C THR A 214 -30.63 44.59 55.07
N LYS A 215 -29.84 43.70 55.69
CA LYS A 215 -29.96 43.42 57.14
C LYS A 215 -29.65 44.65 57.99
N LEU A 216 -28.60 45.39 57.63
CA LEU A 216 -28.19 46.59 58.34
C LEU A 216 -29.25 47.70 58.19
N ASP A 217 -29.81 47.90 56.99
CA ASP A 217 -30.88 48.87 56.76
C ASP A 217 -32.14 48.51 57.54
N HIS A 218 -32.47 47.22 57.64
CA HIS A 218 -33.57 46.73 58.47
C HIS A 218 -33.37 47.06 59.95
N ILE A 219 -32.21 46.72 60.53
CA ILE A 219 -31.90 47.01 61.93
C ILE A 219 -31.90 48.53 62.18
N ARG A 220 -31.37 49.33 61.25
CA ARG A 220 -31.42 50.80 61.37
C ARG A 220 -32.85 51.34 61.36
N ALA A 221 -33.71 50.81 60.50
CA ALA A 221 -35.11 51.22 60.46
C ALA A 221 -35.82 50.87 61.78
N GLU A 222 -35.55 49.70 62.36
CA GLU A 222 -36.07 49.32 63.68
C GLU A 222 -35.55 50.24 64.79
N ALA A 223 -34.25 50.53 64.81
CA ALA A 223 -33.63 51.44 65.78
C ALA A 223 -34.25 52.84 65.72
N LEU A 224 -34.41 53.41 64.53
CA LEU A 224 -35.11 54.69 64.33
C LEU A 224 -36.56 54.63 64.83
N GLY A 225 -37.25 53.51 64.61
CA GLY A 225 -38.59 53.27 65.15
C GLY A 225 -38.63 53.30 66.69
N TRP A 226 -37.64 52.70 67.35
CA TRP A 226 -37.51 52.72 68.81
C TRP A 226 -37.09 54.09 69.34
N GLU A 227 -36.18 54.80 68.69
CA GLU A 227 -35.79 56.17 69.05
C GLU A 227 -36.99 57.13 68.99
N SER A 228 -37.81 57.01 67.95
CA SER A 228 -39.05 57.81 67.82
C SER A 228 -40.02 57.52 68.96
N LYS A 229 -40.26 56.25 69.29
CA LYS A 229 -41.09 55.85 70.44
C LYS A 229 -40.53 56.38 71.76
N TRP A 230 -39.22 56.26 71.97
CA TRP A 230 -38.53 56.76 73.16
C TRP A 230 -38.69 58.28 73.30
N THR A 231 -38.47 59.02 72.20
CA THR A 231 -38.65 60.47 72.14
C THR A 231 -40.09 60.86 72.45
N HIS A 232 -41.07 60.11 71.96
CA HIS A 232 -42.48 60.34 72.27
C HIS A 232 -42.76 60.13 73.77
N ILE A 233 -42.28 59.04 74.36
CA ILE A 233 -42.42 58.77 75.80
C ILE A 233 -41.78 59.89 76.61
N GLN A 234 -40.56 60.31 76.26
CA GLN A 234 -39.83 61.37 76.95
C GLN A 234 -40.57 62.71 76.86
N ASN A 235 -41.09 63.07 75.69
CA ASN A 235 -41.88 64.29 75.50
C ASN A 235 -43.17 64.26 76.31
N THR A 236 -43.87 63.11 76.36
CA THR A 236 -45.06 62.95 77.20
C THR A 236 -44.71 63.06 78.68
N ALA A 237 -43.67 62.38 79.15
CA ALA A 237 -43.21 62.48 80.54
C ALA A 237 -42.81 63.92 80.92
N ALA A 238 -42.15 64.66 80.02
CA ALA A 238 -41.81 66.06 80.23
C ALA A 238 -43.06 66.95 80.35
N LYS A 239 -44.09 66.71 79.52
CA LYS A 239 -45.39 67.39 79.62
C LYS A 239 -46.10 67.10 80.94
N GLU A 240 -46.18 65.83 81.35
CA GLU A 240 -46.78 65.43 82.63
C GLU A 240 -46.03 66.03 83.81
N THR A 241 -44.70 66.04 83.77
CA THR A 241 -43.85 66.65 84.81
C THR A 241 -44.08 68.16 84.89
N LEU A 242 -44.20 68.84 83.74
CA LEU A 242 -44.52 70.27 83.70
C LEU A 242 -45.92 70.55 84.27
N LEU A 243 -46.93 69.79 83.87
CA LEU A 243 -48.29 69.90 84.40
C LEU A 243 -48.32 69.68 85.91
N LEU A 244 -47.64 68.66 86.41
CA LEU A 244 -47.50 68.41 87.84
C LEU A 244 -46.85 69.61 88.54
N GLY A 245 -45.75 70.15 88.00
CA GLY A 245 -45.11 71.36 88.55
C GLY A 245 -46.02 72.58 88.57
N GLN A 246 -46.84 72.77 87.53
CA GLN A 246 -47.84 73.83 87.47
C GLN A 246 -48.93 73.64 88.53
N ILE A 247 -49.48 72.42 88.68
CA ILE A 247 -50.46 72.07 89.72
C ILE A 247 -49.88 72.34 91.10
N LYS A 248 -48.64 71.88 91.38
CA LYS A 248 -47.93 72.14 92.63
C LYS A 248 -47.83 73.65 92.92
N THR A 249 -47.41 74.44 91.92
CA THR A 249 -47.23 75.89 92.08
C THR A 249 -48.57 76.60 92.33
N VAL A 250 -49.61 76.27 91.56
CA VAL A 250 -50.95 76.87 91.74
C VAL A 250 -51.53 76.47 93.09
N THR A 251 -51.39 75.20 93.50
CA THR A 251 -51.82 74.71 94.81
C THR A 251 -51.12 75.47 95.92
N LEU A 252 -49.79 75.55 95.89
CA LEU A 252 -49.00 76.26 96.88
C LEU A 252 -49.42 77.74 96.98
N ASN A 253 -49.63 78.40 95.84
CA ASN A 253 -50.10 79.78 95.79
C ASN A 253 -51.50 79.94 96.41
N LEU A 254 -52.44 79.04 96.09
CA LEU A 254 -53.77 79.01 96.70
C LEU A 254 -53.68 78.77 98.22
N PHE A 255 -52.82 77.85 98.67
CA PHE A 255 -52.62 77.53 100.08
C PHE A 255 -52.10 78.75 100.86
N HIS A 256 -51.10 79.46 100.32
CA HIS A 256 -50.63 80.72 100.90
C HIS A 256 -51.76 81.76 100.99
N MET A 257 -52.62 81.88 99.97
CA MET A 257 -53.76 82.81 100.02
C MET A 257 -54.80 82.44 101.09
N THR A 258 -54.92 81.15 101.44
CA THR A 258 -55.77 80.72 102.57
C THR A 258 -55.15 80.98 103.95
N GLY A 259 -53.97 81.62 104.00
CA GLY A 259 -53.25 81.95 105.23
C GLY A 259 -52.36 80.82 105.74
N GLY A 260 -52.03 79.84 104.88
CA GLY A 260 -51.11 78.75 105.22
C GLY A 260 -49.66 79.19 105.18
N GLU A 261 -48.91 78.91 106.25
CA GLU A 261 -47.46 79.13 106.32
C GLU A 261 -46.71 77.82 106.03
N VAL A 262 -45.58 77.97 105.33
CA VAL A 262 -44.80 76.85 104.80
C VAL A 262 -43.40 76.89 105.39
N GLY A 263 -42.93 75.74 105.91
CA GLY A 263 -41.57 75.60 106.45
C GLY A 263 -41.39 75.95 107.94
N GLU A 264 -42.46 76.23 108.69
CA GLU A 264 -42.40 76.35 110.15
C GLU A 264 -42.57 74.99 110.86
N GLU A 265 -42.23 74.90 112.15
CA GLU A 265 -42.24 73.68 112.97
C GLU A 265 -43.61 72.95 113.01
N HIS A 266 -44.70 73.63 112.59
CA HIS A 266 -46.07 73.10 112.45
C HIS A 266 -46.72 73.40 111.06
N GLY A 267 -45.93 73.90 110.10
CA GLY A 267 -46.37 74.21 108.73
C GLY A 267 -46.43 72.99 107.81
N VAL A 268 -47.15 73.08 106.69
CA VAL A 268 -47.12 72.00 105.67
C VAL A 268 -45.82 72.12 104.86
N GLU A 269 -45.23 70.99 104.49
CA GLU A 269 -44.02 70.97 103.65
C GLU A 269 -44.31 71.57 102.26
N ILE A 270 -43.31 72.24 101.67
CA ILE A 270 -43.42 72.90 100.36
C ILE A 270 -43.87 71.92 99.27
N ASP A 271 -43.36 70.68 99.32
CA ASP A 271 -43.59 69.65 98.31
C ASP A 271 -44.78 68.71 98.58
N ASP A 272 -45.44 68.85 99.74
CA ASP A 272 -46.61 68.06 100.12
C ASP A 272 -47.91 68.70 99.60
N THR A 273 -48.14 68.53 98.30
CA THR A 273 -49.30 69.07 97.60
C THR A 273 -50.63 68.52 98.11
N GLU A 274 -50.67 67.26 98.57
CA GLU A 274 -51.90 66.60 99.01
C GLU A 274 -52.43 67.28 100.26
N THR A 275 -51.58 67.45 101.28
CA THR A 275 -51.98 68.13 102.52
C THR A 275 -52.30 69.61 102.29
N GLN A 276 -51.64 70.28 101.33
CA GLN A 276 -51.99 71.66 100.94
C GLN A 276 -53.38 71.74 100.31
N LEU A 277 -53.73 70.83 99.40
CA LEU A 277 -55.07 70.75 98.80
C LEU A 277 -56.14 70.46 99.85
N ASP A 278 -55.90 69.54 100.79
CA ASP A 278 -56.83 69.23 101.87
C ASP A 278 -57.14 70.47 102.74
N ARG A 279 -56.11 71.25 103.07
CA ARG A 279 -56.31 72.51 103.83
C ARG A 279 -57.06 73.56 103.04
N ILE A 280 -56.76 73.71 101.74
CA ILE A 280 -57.53 74.60 100.84
C ILE A 280 -58.99 74.14 100.78
N GLN A 281 -59.25 72.83 100.66
CA GLN A 281 -60.60 72.28 100.62
C GLN A 281 -61.35 72.56 101.92
N ILE A 282 -60.73 72.33 103.08
CA ILE A 282 -61.33 72.64 104.39
C ILE A 282 -61.64 74.14 104.50
N PHE A 283 -60.73 75.00 104.02
CA PHE A 283 -60.95 76.44 104.02
C PHE A 283 -62.15 76.83 103.12
N ILE A 284 -62.21 76.31 101.89
CA ILE A 284 -63.33 76.55 100.98
C ILE A 284 -64.64 76.04 101.62
N GLN A 285 -64.66 74.82 102.16
CA GLN A 285 -65.85 74.25 102.79
C GLN A 285 -66.31 75.09 104.00
N LYS A 286 -65.38 75.61 104.81
CA LYS A 286 -65.71 76.54 105.90
C LYS A 286 -66.29 77.84 105.36
N GLN A 287 -65.69 78.45 104.33
CA GLN A 287 -66.23 79.66 103.72
C GLN A 287 -67.59 79.43 103.08
N THR A 288 -67.80 78.31 102.40
CA THR A 288 -69.10 77.92 101.83
C THR A 288 -70.14 77.69 102.91
N ASN A 289 -69.78 77.02 104.02
CA ASN A 289 -70.68 76.85 105.17
C ASN A 289 -71.05 78.21 105.78
N VAL A 290 -70.08 79.12 105.94
CA VAL A 290 -70.33 80.49 106.43
C VAL A 290 -71.24 81.26 105.46
N VAL A 291 -71.03 81.18 104.14
CA VAL A 291 -71.90 81.83 103.15
C VAL A 291 -73.30 81.21 103.15
N ASN A 292 -73.44 79.90 103.29
CA ASN A 292 -74.73 79.20 103.40
C ASN A 292 -75.45 79.51 104.72
N GLU A 293 -74.71 79.76 105.81
CA GLU A 293 -75.28 80.27 107.07
C GLU A 293 -75.74 81.74 106.94
N ILE A 294 -75.09 82.53 106.08
CA ILE A 294 -75.46 83.92 105.77
C ILE A 294 -76.63 84.00 104.76
N ASN A 295 -76.79 83.01 103.88
CA ASN A 295 -77.87 82.90 102.89
C ASN A 295 -78.70 81.60 103.06
N PRO A 296 -79.73 81.58 103.96
CA PRO A 296 -80.61 80.42 104.11
C PRO A 296 -81.65 80.26 102.97
N SER A 297 -81.65 81.16 101.98
CA SER A 297 -82.78 81.36 101.06
C SER A 297 -82.35 81.35 99.59
N ASP A 298 -81.95 80.18 99.10
CA ASP A 298 -82.11 79.79 97.69
C ASP A 298 -82.33 78.27 97.59
N ASN A 299 -83.14 77.75 98.53
CA ASN A 299 -83.77 76.42 98.47
C ASN A 299 -85.30 76.55 98.34
N LEU A 300 -85.75 77.56 97.60
CA LEU A 300 -87.09 77.68 97.03
C LEU A 300 -87.02 78.41 95.69
N LEU A 301 -86.70 77.68 94.61
CA LEU A 301 -87.40 77.64 93.30
C LEU A 301 -86.44 77.26 92.14
N ASN A 302 -86.70 76.07 91.59
CA ASN A 302 -86.16 75.40 90.37
C ASN A 302 -84.77 74.76 90.42
#